data_AF-A0A2T4LUL6-F1
#
_entry.id   AF-A0A2T4LUL6-F1
#
_cell.length_a   1.000
_cell.length_b   1.000
_cell.length_c   1.000
_cell.angle_alpha   90.00
_cell.angle_beta   90.00
_cell.angle_gamma   90.00
#
_symmetry.space_group_name_H-M   'P 1'
#
loop_
_entity.id
_entity.type
_entity.pdbx_description
1 polymer ?
#
loop_
_entity_poly.entity_id
_entity_poly.type
_entity_poly.pdbx_seq_one_letter_code
_entity_poly.pdbx_strand_id
1 'polypeptide(L)'
;MIKEAVVETIQQVEYAIENGADRVELCDHLHVGGTTPSIGMIEIATEICKANNIEIAVMIRPRGGDFVYSLYDFEIMQRDIKAIKSFDIDYFVFGCLTDDNTLNEWQMKTLKQLASPIPVVCHMAFDEIHLEGQVKALHKLIELGFSRLLTHGGPADTNIFDNLNQLGKLVVNSGGKIEIMPGGGLTKSNVQELISAFPFQEVHGTKIV
;
A
#
# COMPACT_ATOMS: atom_id res chain seq x y z
N MET A 1 -6.19 -16.36 0.89
CA MET A 1 -5.33 -15.30 0.34
C MET A 1 -6.22 -14.13 0.01
N ILE A 2 -5.94 -12.96 0.56
CA ILE A 2 -6.64 -11.70 0.28
C ILE A 2 -6.15 -11.16 -1.07
N LYS A 3 -7.08 -10.76 -1.93
CA LYS A 3 -6.80 -10.01 -3.16
C LYS A 3 -7.20 -8.55 -2.97
N GLU A 4 -6.20 -7.68 -2.96
CA GLU A 4 -6.38 -6.22 -2.90
C GLU A 4 -6.40 -5.65 -4.32
N ALA A 5 -7.56 -5.16 -4.75
CA ALA A 5 -7.75 -4.54 -6.06
C ALA A 5 -7.50 -3.03 -5.99
N VAL A 6 -6.66 -2.51 -6.88
CA VAL A 6 -6.39 -1.07 -6.97
C VAL A 6 -7.41 -0.41 -7.88
N VAL A 7 -8.06 0.64 -7.38
CA VAL A 7 -9.19 1.30 -8.06
C VAL A 7 -9.10 2.82 -7.95
N GLU A 8 -9.63 3.51 -8.96
CA GLU A 8 -9.70 4.99 -9.05
C GLU A 8 -11.12 5.53 -9.27
N THR A 9 -12.10 4.67 -9.58
CA THR A 9 -13.51 5.07 -9.80
C THR A 9 -14.50 4.16 -9.08
N ILE A 10 -15.73 4.64 -8.86
CA ILE A 10 -16.78 3.84 -8.20
C ILE A 10 -17.14 2.61 -9.04
N GLN A 11 -17.16 2.74 -10.36
CA GLN A 11 -17.40 1.62 -11.26
C GLN A 11 -16.33 0.54 -11.11
N GLN A 12 -15.08 0.92 -10.87
CA GLN A 12 -14.00 -0.04 -10.60
C GLN A 12 -14.12 -0.66 -9.21
N VAL A 13 -14.58 0.09 -8.19
CA VAL A 13 -14.92 -0.46 -6.88
C VAL A 13 -15.97 -1.55 -7.05
N GLU A 14 -17.12 -1.25 -7.64
CA GLU A 14 -18.21 -2.21 -7.87
C GLU A 14 -17.73 -3.44 -8.66
N TYR A 15 -16.97 -3.21 -9.75
CA TYR A 15 -16.40 -4.29 -10.56
C TYR A 15 -15.47 -5.19 -9.74
N ALA A 16 -14.59 -4.62 -8.91
CA ALA A 16 -13.67 -5.40 -8.09
C ALA A 16 -14.42 -6.27 -7.08
N ILE A 17 -15.49 -5.74 -6.47
CA ILE A 17 -16.35 -6.48 -5.53
C ILE A 17 -17.04 -7.64 -6.25
N GLU A 18 -17.67 -7.40 -7.40
CA GLU A 18 -18.35 -8.42 -8.20
C GLU A 18 -17.42 -9.55 -8.67
N ASN A 19 -16.14 -9.24 -8.87
CA ASN A 19 -15.11 -10.21 -9.28
C ASN A 19 -14.35 -10.83 -8.09
N GLY A 20 -14.80 -10.56 -6.87
CA GLY A 20 -14.35 -11.21 -5.64
C GLY A 20 -13.03 -10.67 -5.11
N ALA A 21 -12.81 -9.36 -5.18
CA ALA A 21 -11.80 -8.71 -4.36
C ALA A 21 -12.17 -8.85 -2.88
N ASP A 22 -11.16 -9.03 -2.03
CA ASP A 22 -11.34 -9.09 -0.57
C ASP A 22 -11.13 -7.70 0.06
N ARG A 23 -10.33 -6.87 -0.62
CA ARG A 23 -10.04 -5.49 -0.25
C ARG A 23 -9.88 -4.63 -1.49
N VAL A 24 -10.16 -3.33 -1.37
CA VAL A 24 -9.79 -2.33 -2.38
C VAL A 24 -8.76 -1.36 -1.83
N GLU A 25 -7.74 -1.04 -2.63
CA GLU A 25 -6.92 0.16 -2.42
C GLU A 25 -7.47 1.28 -3.29
N LEU A 26 -8.02 2.29 -2.63
CA LEU A 26 -8.60 3.45 -3.28
C LEU A 26 -7.54 4.54 -3.48
N CYS A 27 -7.31 4.86 -4.75
CA CYS A 27 -6.41 5.90 -5.22
C CYS A 27 -7.13 6.90 -6.12
N ASP A 28 -6.43 7.98 -6.46
CA ASP A 28 -6.70 8.79 -7.66
C ASP A 28 -5.42 8.87 -8.51
N HIS A 29 -5.49 9.34 -9.75
CA HIS A 29 -4.33 9.51 -10.64
C HIS A 29 -3.39 8.26 -10.72
N LEU A 30 -3.93 7.08 -11.02
CA LEU A 30 -3.11 5.85 -11.09
C LEU A 30 -1.98 5.90 -12.12
N HIS A 31 -2.10 6.74 -13.15
CA HIS A 31 -1.05 6.96 -14.15
C HIS A 31 0.26 7.55 -13.58
N VAL A 32 0.24 8.12 -12.36
CA VAL A 32 1.46 8.53 -11.62
C VAL A 32 1.74 7.63 -10.40
N GLY A 33 1.12 6.46 -10.35
CA GLY A 33 1.26 5.49 -9.26
C GLY A 33 0.32 5.72 -8.07
N GLY A 34 -0.75 6.50 -8.24
CA GLY A 34 -1.76 6.74 -7.21
C GLY A 34 -1.47 7.95 -6.32
N THR A 35 -2.50 8.77 -6.06
CA THR A 35 -2.52 9.90 -5.12
C THR A 35 -3.72 9.81 -4.19
N THR A 36 -3.77 10.66 -3.15
CA THR A 36 -4.93 10.76 -2.25
C THR A 36 -6.21 11.06 -3.08
N PRO A 37 -7.27 10.25 -2.98
CA PRO A 37 -8.54 10.53 -3.64
C PRO A 37 -9.31 11.68 -2.98
N SER A 38 -10.28 12.25 -3.70
CA SER A 38 -11.16 13.27 -3.13
C SER A 38 -12.03 12.71 -1.99
N ILE A 39 -12.43 13.59 -1.05
CA ILE A 39 -13.26 13.21 0.11
C ILE A 39 -14.57 12.53 -0.31
N GLY A 40 -15.27 13.05 -1.32
CA GLY A 40 -16.51 12.45 -1.79
C GLY A 40 -16.31 11.06 -2.42
N MET A 41 -15.17 10.83 -3.09
CA MET A 41 -14.82 9.51 -3.60
C MET A 41 -14.59 8.52 -2.46
N ILE A 42 -13.88 8.93 -1.42
CA ILE A 42 -13.60 8.10 -0.24
C ILE A 42 -14.89 7.76 0.49
N GLU A 43 -15.77 8.74 0.75
CA GLU A 43 -17.02 8.55 1.48
C GLU A 43 -17.92 7.52 0.77
N ILE A 44 -18.21 7.74 -0.52
CA ILE A 44 -19.07 6.84 -1.30
C ILE A 44 -18.45 5.44 -1.47
N ALA A 45 -17.15 5.36 -1.77
CA ALA A 45 -16.47 4.06 -1.90
C ALA A 45 -16.49 3.29 -0.57
N THR A 46 -16.33 3.98 0.56
CA THR A 46 -16.40 3.37 1.89
C THR A 46 -17.78 2.79 2.14
N GLU A 47 -18.86 3.56 1.89
CA GLU A 47 -20.24 3.06 2.04
C GLU A 47 -20.49 1.79 1.21
N ILE A 48 -20.07 1.79 -0.06
CA ILE A 48 -20.21 0.63 -0.95
C ILE A 48 -19.42 -0.57 -0.44
N CYS A 49 -18.16 -0.38 -0.03
CA CYS A 49 -17.32 -1.46 0.47
C CYS A 49 -17.90 -2.08 1.75
N LYS A 50 -18.34 -1.25 2.71
CA LYS A 50 -18.94 -1.73 3.95
C LYS A 50 -20.26 -2.45 3.75
N ALA A 51 -21.11 -1.97 2.84
CA ALA A 51 -22.35 -2.67 2.48
C ALA A 51 -22.11 -4.08 1.90
N ASN A 52 -20.92 -4.33 1.36
CA ASN A 52 -20.53 -5.60 0.74
C ASN A 52 -19.49 -6.40 1.57
N ASN A 53 -19.20 -5.99 2.82
CA ASN A 53 -18.16 -6.58 3.67
C ASN A 53 -16.76 -6.65 3.03
N ILE A 54 -16.40 -5.60 2.29
CA ILE A 54 -15.09 -5.45 1.65
C ILE A 54 -14.25 -4.45 2.43
N GLU A 55 -12.99 -4.78 2.68
CA GLU A 55 -12.05 -3.85 3.32
C GLU A 55 -11.70 -2.71 2.35
N ILE A 56 -11.42 -1.51 2.86
CA ILE A 56 -10.95 -0.36 2.08
C ILE A 56 -9.68 0.24 2.67
N ALA A 57 -8.64 0.32 1.84
CA ALA A 57 -7.40 1.02 2.11
C ALA A 57 -7.36 2.33 1.32
N VAL A 58 -7.04 3.45 1.96
CA VAL A 58 -7.02 4.76 1.31
C VAL A 58 -5.60 5.28 1.17
N MET A 59 -5.21 5.64 -0.05
CA MET A 59 -3.93 6.26 -0.36
C MET A 59 -3.80 7.64 0.31
N ILE A 60 -2.65 7.89 0.94
CA ILE A 60 -2.22 9.20 1.42
C ILE A 60 -0.92 9.56 0.71
N ARG A 61 -1.05 10.25 -0.42
CA ARG A 61 0.08 10.68 -1.24
C ARG A 61 -0.29 11.98 -1.97
N PRO A 62 0.37 13.11 -1.66
CA PRO A 62 -0.11 14.43 -2.09
C PRO A 62 0.15 14.72 -3.57
N ARG A 63 1.06 13.96 -4.21
CA ARG A 63 1.46 14.10 -5.60
C ARG A 63 2.12 12.82 -6.12
N GLY A 64 2.24 12.71 -7.44
CA GLY A 64 3.10 11.73 -8.09
C GLY A 64 4.61 12.08 -7.97
N GLY A 65 5.44 11.27 -8.64
CA GLY A 65 6.90 11.43 -8.63
C GLY A 65 7.55 10.76 -7.42
N ASP A 66 8.56 11.41 -6.85
CA ASP A 66 9.33 10.90 -5.71
C ASP A 66 8.50 10.79 -4.41
N PHE A 67 9.15 10.24 -3.38
CA PHE A 67 8.61 10.08 -2.03
C PHE A 67 9.34 10.95 -0.99
N VAL A 68 10.09 11.97 -1.45
CA VAL A 68 10.78 12.92 -0.57
C VAL A 68 9.94 14.17 -0.44
N TYR A 69 9.18 14.24 0.65
CA TYR A 69 8.17 15.27 0.82
C TYR A 69 8.73 16.53 1.47
N SER A 70 8.43 17.67 0.87
CA SER A 70 8.65 18.98 1.48
C SER A 70 7.80 19.15 2.74
N LEU A 71 8.06 20.20 3.52
CA LEU A 71 7.24 20.51 4.70
C LEU A 71 5.76 20.74 4.35
N TYR A 72 5.48 21.32 3.17
CA TYR A 72 4.10 21.56 2.73
C TYR A 72 3.42 20.29 2.22
N ASP A 73 4.13 19.45 1.45
CA ASP A 73 3.63 18.12 1.04
C ASP A 73 3.25 17.30 2.28
N PHE A 74 4.13 17.31 3.28
CA PHE A 74 3.92 16.59 4.53
C PHE A 74 2.75 17.15 5.35
N GLU A 75 2.56 18.46 5.39
CA GLU A 75 1.39 19.08 6.04
C GLU A 75 0.08 18.72 5.32
N ILE A 76 0.08 18.60 3.99
CA ILE A 76 -1.07 18.12 3.21
C ILE A 76 -1.44 16.70 3.64
N MET A 77 -0.47 15.77 3.65
CA MET A 77 -0.69 14.38 4.09
C MET A 77 -1.28 14.28 5.50
N GLN A 78 -0.78 15.09 6.44
CA GLN A 78 -1.30 15.13 7.81
C GLN A 78 -2.74 15.64 7.87
N ARG A 79 -3.12 16.61 7.03
CA ARG A 79 -4.49 17.13 6.95
C ARG A 79 -5.44 16.14 6.28
N ASP A 80 -5.00 15.46 5.23
CA ASP A 80 -5.75 14.41 4.56
C ASP A 80 -6.10 13.29 5.55
N ILE A 81 -5.11 12.79 6.31
CA ILE A 81 -5.37 11.78 7.35
C ILE A 81 -6.41 12.29 8.35
N LYS A 82 -6.26 13.52 8.86
CA LYS A 82 -7.22 14.08 9.83
C LYS A 82 -8.63 14.20 9.28
N ALA A 83 -8.77 14.59 8.01
CA ALA A 83 -10.06 14.74 7.34
C ALA A 83 -10.72 13.38 7.05
N ILE A 84 -9.93 12.37 6.71
CA ILE A 84 -10.41 11.04 6.31
C ILE A 84 -10.70 10.15 7.52
N LYS A 85 -10.02 10.36 8.66
CA LYS A 85 -10.07 9.49 9.84
C LYS A 85 -11.46 9.29 10.45
N SER A 86 -12.41 10.19 10.19
CA SER A 86 -13.80 10.03 10.64
C SER A 86 -14.61 9.06 9.77
N PHE A 87 -14.11 8.69 8.58
CA PHE A 87 -14.72 7.67 7.75
C PHE A 87 -14.35 6.28 8.25
N ASP A 88 -15.27 5.34 8.09
CA ASP A 88 -15.10 3.94 8.48
C ASP A 88 -14.18 3.21 7.49
N ILE A 89 -12.93 3.64 7.34
CA ILE A 89 -11.94 2.98 6.48
C ILE A 89 -11.13 1.95 7.28
N ASP A 90 -10.57 0.95 6.60
CA ASP A 90 -9.82 -0.12 7.26
C ASP A 90 -8.32 0.19 7.34
N TYR A 91 -7.76 0.91 6.35
CA TYR A 91 -6.33 1.18 6.29
C TYR A 91 -5.99 2.55 5.68
N PHE A 92 -4.92 3.16 6.18
CA PHE A 92 -4.21 4.21 5.45
C PHE A 92 -2.96 3.66 4.78
N VAL A 93 -2.65 4.15 3.59
CA VAL A 93 -1.48 3.72 2.81
C VAL A 93 -0.55 4.92 2.55
N PHE A 94 0.73 4.82 2.92
CA PHE A 94 1.71 5.87 2.64
C PHE A 94 3.16 5.38 2.80
N GLY A 95 4.11 6.13 2.26
CA GLY A 95 5.54 5.88 2.45
C GLY A 95 6.34 7.15 2.19
N CYS A 96 7.24 7.47 3.11
CA CYS A 96 8.06 8.68 3.05
C CYS A 96 9.54 8.31 3.06
N LEU A 97 10.30 8.89 2.15
CA LEU A 97 11.74 8.68 2.04
C LEU A 97 12.51 9.98 2.29
N THR A 98 13.79 9.83 2.53
CA THR A 98 14.79 10.91 2.57
C THR A 98 15.53 10.99 1.23
N ASP A 99 16.24 12.10 0.98
CA ASP A 99 17.02 12.31 -0.26
C ASP A 99 18.12 11.26 -0.50
N ASP A 100 18.50 10.48 0.52
CA ASP A 100 19.45 9.37 0.44
C ASP A 100 18.79 8.01 0.17
N ASN A 101 17.52 8.01 -0.27
CA ASN A 101 16.73 6.81 -0.52
C ASN A 101 16.72 5.85 0.68
N THR A 102 16.50 6.40 1.87
CA THR A 102 16.20 5.64 3.08
C THR A 102 14.85 6.04 3.66
N LEU A 103 14.35 5.27 4.62
CA LEU A 103 13.04 5.52 5.22
C LEU A 103 13.08 6.80 6.06
N ASN A 104 12.18 7.75 5.79
CA ASN A 104 12.03 8.94 6.63
C ASN A 104 11.28 8.59 7.92
N GLU A 105 12.02 8.09 8.92
CA GLU A 105 11.44 7.55 10.16
C GLU A 105 10.58 8.58 10.92
N TRP A 106 10.96 9.86 10.90
CA TRP A 106 10.21 10.92 11.58
C TRP A 106 8.85 11.19 10.92
N GLN A 107 8.82 11.32 9.59
CA GLN A 107 7.58 11.49 8.85
C GLN A 107 6.68 10.25 8.98
N MET A 108 7.24 9.04 8.81
CA MET A 108 6.52 7.78 8.95
C MET A 108 5.89 7.61 10.33
N LYS A 109 6.65 7.89 11.41
CA LYS A 109 6.16 7.82 12.79
C LYS A 109 5.02 8.81 13.04
N THR A 110 5.15 10.02 12.54
CA THR A 110 4.17 11.10 12.74
C THR A 110 2.85 10.78 12.03
N LEU A 111 2.88 10.35 10.76
CA LEU A 111 1.67 9.94 10.04
C LEU A 111 1.01 8.72 10.69
N LYS A 112 1.80 7.73 11.11
CA LYS A 112 1.28 6.57 11.84
C LYS A 112 0.55 6.95 13.13
N GLN A 113 1.11 7.90 13.90
CA GLN A 113 0.46 8.40 15.12
C GLN A 113 -0.85 9.11 14.82
N LEU A 114 -0.91 9.88 13.73
CA LEU A 114 -2.13 10.54 13.28
C LEU A 114 -3.19 9.56 12.79
N ALA A 115 -2.79 8.50 12.09
CA ALA A 115 -3.68 7.45 11.57
C ALA A 115 -4.33 6.61 12.69
N SER A 116 -3.59 6.34 13.78
CA SER A 116 -4.06 5.52 14.91
C SER A 116 -5.45 5.93 15.43
N PRO A 117 -6.41 5.01 15.61
CA PRO A 117 -6.21 3.56 15.72
C PRO A 117 -6.26 2.79 14.39
N ILE A 118 -6.51 3.45 13.26
CA ILE A 118 -6.62 2.79 11.95
C ILE A 118 -5.23 2.23 11.57
N PRO A 119 -5.12 0.94 11.23
CA PRO A 119 -3.85 0.35 10.81
C PRO A 119 -3.30 0.98 9.53
N VAL A 120 -1.99 0.86 9.32
CA VAL A 120 -1.30 1.51 8.21
C VAL A 120 -0.50 0.51 7.38
N VAL A 121 -0.36 0.81 6.09
CA VAL A 121 0.40 0.06 5.07
C VAL A 121 1.51 0.93 4.53
N CYS A 122 2.72 0.39 4.42
CA CYS A 122 3.80 1.05 3.69
C CYS A 122 3.73 0.65 2.22
N HIS A 123 3.60 1.61 1.31
CA HIS A 123 3.51 1.34 -0.13
C HIS A 123 4.88 1.19 -0.82
N MET A 124 4.87 1.06 -2.15
CA MET A 124 6.03 0.80 -3.01
C MET A 124 7.16 1.84 -2.99
N ALA A 125 7.04 2.96 -2.26
CA ALA A 125 8.22 3.75 -1.89
C ALA A 125 9.31 2.91 -1.20
N PHE A 126 8.94 1.81 -0.56
CA PHE A 126 9.92 0.87 -0.02
C PHE A 126 10.87 0.32 -1.09
N ASP A 127 10.42 0.13 -2.32
CA ASP A 127 11.22 -0.44 -3.41
C ASP A 127 12.30 0.53 -3.90
N GLU A 128 12.14 1.84 -3.68
CA GLU A 128 13.14 2.88 -3.97
C GLU A 128 14.26 2.91 -2.92
N ILE A 129 14.08 2.26 -1.76
CA ILE A 129 15.14 2.17 -0.74
C ILE A 129 16.26 1.29 -1.26
N HIS A 130 17.51 1.75 -1.08
CA HIS A 130 18.69 0.95 -1.41
C HIS A 130 18.61 -0.47 -0.85
N LEU A 131 18.92 -1.47 -1.67
CA LEU A 131 18.74 -2.89 -1.32
C LEU A 131 19.41 -3.30 0.01
N GLU A 132 20.57 -2.72 0.32
CA GLU A 132 21.29 -2.94 1.58
C GLU A 132 20.55 -2.38 2.81
N GLY A 133 19.74 -1.33 2.62
CA GLY A 133 18.95 -0.67 3.65
C GLY A 133 17.55 -1.27 3.86
N GLN A 134 17.02 -2.03 2.90
CA GLN A 134 15.63 -2.52 2.95
C GLN A 134 15.30 -3.37 4.19
N VAL A 135 16.22 -4.24 4.64
CA VAL A 135 15.98 -5.03 5.87
C VAL A 135 15.92 -4.14 7.11
N LYS A 136 16.77 -3.11 7.18
CA LYS A 136 16.72 -2.13 8.28
C LYS A 136 15.41 -1.34 8.24
N ALA A 137 14.97 -0.93 7.05
CA ALA A 137 13.69 -0.23 6.86
C ALA A 137 12.51 -1.11 7.26
N LEU A 138 12.51 -2.39 6.88
CA LEU A 138 11.49 -3.37 7.30
C LEU A 138 11.39 -3.49 8.82
N HIS A 139 12.53 -3.65 9.51
CA HIS A 139 12.53 -3.70 10.98
C HIS A 139 12.01 -2.39 11.61
N LYS A 140 12.29 -1.25 10.99
CA LYS A 140 11.76 0.03 11.44
C LYS A 140 10.24 0.13 11.25
N LEU A 141 9.70 -0.34 10.12
CA LEU A 141 8.26 -0.41 9.91
C LEU A 141 7.57 -1.29 10.97
N ILE A 142 8.17 -2.43 11.33
CA ILE A 142 7.71 -3.29 12.43
C ILE A 142 7.73 -2.54 13.77
N GLU A 143 8.84 -1.85 14.09
CA GLU A 143 8.95 -1.05 15.34
C GLU A 143 7.87 0.04 15.43
N LEU A 144 7.59 0.70 14.30
CA LEU A 144 6.55 1.73 14.22
C LEU A 144 5.13 1.15 14.28
N GLY A 145 4.97 -0.16 14.04
CA GLY A 145 3.69 -0.87 14.06
C GLY A 145 2.90 -0.73 12.76
N PHE A 146 3.59 -0.75 11.62
CA PHE A 146 2.94 -0.93 10.32
C PHE A 146 2.39 -2.36 10.22
N SER A 147 1.18 -2.49 9.68
CA SER A 147 0.50 -3.78 9.55
C SER A 147 0.97 -4.56 8.32
N ARG A 148 1.28 -3.84 7.24
CA ARG A 148 1.66 -4.39 5.93
C ARG A 148 2.76 -3.59 5.27
N LEU A 149 3.55 -4.28 4.45
CA LEU A 149 4.44 -3.72 3.47
C LEU A 149 4.01 -4.19 2.08
N LEU A 150 3.58 -3.25 1.23
CA LEU A 150 3.38 -3.44 -0.21
C LEU A 150 4.72 -3.20 -0.93
N THR A 151 5.18 -4.20 -1.68
CA THR A 151 6.49 -4.18 -2.33
C THR A 151 6.49 -5.02 -3.60
N HIS A 152 7.21 -4.56 -4.62
CA HIS A 152 7.55 -5.38 -5.80
C HIS A 152 8.73 -6.34 -5.53
N GLY A 153 9.52 -6.05 -4.50
CA GLY A 153 10.76 -6.76 -4.19
C GLY A 153 11.94 -6.36 -5.08
N GLY A 154 11.80 -5.31 -5.87
CA GLY A 154 12.79 -4.84 -6.84
C GLY A 154 12.27 -3.63 -7.63
N PRO A 155 13.01 -3.16 -8.65
CA PRO A 155 12.57 -2.05 -9.50
C PRO A 155 11.24 -2.34 -10.19
N ALA A 156 10.34 -1.35 -10.23
CA ALA A 156 8.96 -1.54 -10.71
C ALA A 156 8.83 -1.90 -12.21
N ASP A 157 9.90 -1.73 -13.00
CA ASP A 157 9.97 -2.08 -14.42
C ASP A 157 10.41 -3.54 -14.67
N THR A 158 10.77 -4.28 -13.61
CA THR A 158 11.11 -5.70 -13.69
C THR A 158 9.88 -6.59 -13.61
N ASN A 159 10.03 -7.87 -13.94
CA ASN A 159 8.98 -8.84 -13.71
C ASN A 159 9.03 -9.28 -12.23
N ILE A 160 7.87 -9.30 -11.54
CA ILE A 160 7.80 -9.65 -10.12
C ILE A 160 8.37 -11.05 -9.82
N PHE A 161 8.31 -11.97 -10.78
CA PHE A 161 8.88 -13.31 -10.65
C PHE A 161 10.41 -13.31 -10.59
N ASP A 162 11.07 -12.28 -11.11
CA ASP A 162 12.52 -12.12 -11.00
C ASP A 162 12.93 -11.68 -9.58
N ASN A 163 11.98 -11.18 -8.79
CA ASN A 163 12.19 -10.61 -7.46
C ASN A 163 11.85 -11.57 -6.29
N LEU A 164 11.49 -12.83 -6.59
CA LEU A 164 11.07 -13.83 -5.59
C LEU A 164 12.10 -14.02 -4.45
N ASN A 165 13.39 -13.99 -4.77
CA ASN A 165 14.45 -14.13 -3.76
C ASN A 165 14.41 -12.98 -2.74
N GLN A 166 14.20 -11.75 -3.21
CA GLN A 166 14.13 -10.58 -2.34
C GLN A 166 12.83 -10.58 -1.55
N LEU A 167 11.69 -10.90 -2.17
CA LEU A 167 10.42 -11.05 -1.47
C LEU A 167 10.51 -12.11 -0.36
N GLY A 168 11.11 -13.27 -0.65
CA GLY A 168 11.35 -14.32 0.35
C GLY A 168 12.25 -13.84 1.49
N LYS A 169 13.30 -13.07 1.20
CA LYS A 169 14.15 -12.44 2.22
C LYS A 169 13.34 -11.51 3.11
N LEU A 170 12.46 -10.68 2.55
CA LEU A 170 11.60 -9.77 3.32
C LEU A 170 10.63 -10.55 4.21
N VAL A 171 10.03 -11.63 3.73
CA VAL A 171 9.15 -12.48 4.55
C VAL A 171 9.90 -13.13 5.71
N VAL A 172 11.09 -13.68 5.47
CA VAL A 172 11.90 -14.27 6.55
C VAL A 172 12.26 -13.23 7.61
N ASN A 173 12.65 -12.03 7.19
CA ASN A 173 13.01 -10.95 8.11
C ASN A 173 11.79 -10.29 8.77
N SER A 174 10.58 -10.40 8.18
CA SER A 174 9.35 -9.89 8.79
C SER A 174 9.00 -10.66 10.07
N GLY A 175 9.34 -11.96 10.11
CA GLY A 175 9.05 -12.84 11.23
C GLY A 175 7.57 -12.90 11.60
N GLY A 176 6.69 -12.63 10.63
CA GLY A 176 5.23 -12.57 10.84
C GLY A 176 4.74 -11.35 11.63
N LYS A 177 5.61 -10.35 11.88
CA LYS A 177 5.24 -9.12 12.63
C LYS A 177 4.65 -8.03 11.75
N ILE A 178 4.87 -8.14 10.44
CA ILE A 178 4.30 -7.30 9.39
C ILE A 178 4.03 -8.23 8.19
N GLU A 179 2.86 -8.08 7.58
CA GLU A 179 2.50 -8.85 6.40
C GLU A 179 3.23 -8.30 5.16
N ILE A 180 3.80 -9.19 4.35
CA ILE A 180 4.47 -8.81 3.10
C ILE A 180 3.50 -9.06 1.95
N MET A 181 3.05 -7.98 1.33
CA MET A 181 2.07 -8.01 0.25
C MET A 181 2.77 -7.70 -1.09
N PRO A 182 3.08 -8.71 -1.91
CA PRO A 182 3.65 -8.47 -3.23
C PRO A 182 2.66 -7.73 -4.15
N GLY A 183 3.19 -6.79 -4.93
CA GLY A 183 2.43 -6.00 -5.91
C GLY A 183 3.26 -5.50 -7.09
N GLY A 184 2.60 -4.91 -8.08
CA GLY A 184 3.22 -4.47 -9.34
C GLY A 184 3.33 -5.62 -10.36
N GLY A 185 2.45 -5.60 -11.36
CA GLY A 185 2.43 -6.62 -12.43
C GLY A 185 1.66 -7.91 -12.11
N LEU A 186 1.06 -8.03 -10.91
CA LEU A 186 0.18 -9.15 -10.57
C LEU A 186 -1.21 -9.01 -11.18
N THR A 187 -1.70 -10.13 -11.66
CA THR A 187 -2.97 -10.27 -12.36
C THR A 187 -3.63 -11.59 -12.00
N LYS A 188 -4.93 -11.72 -12.30
CA LYS A 188 -5.68 -12.96 -12.16
C LYS A 188 -4.99 -14.17 -12.83
N SER A 189 -4.26 -13.97 -13.92
CA SER A 189 -3.64 -15.07 -14.67
C SER A 189 -2.29 -15.53 -14.12
N ASN A 190 -1.56 -14.68 -13.39
CA ASN A 190 -0.22 -15.02 -12.88
C ASN A 190 -0.17 -15.20 -11.35
N VAL A 191 -1.19 -14.77 -10.61
CA VAL A 191 -1.19 -14.85 -9.14
C VAL A 191 -1.03 -16.29 -8.62
N GLN A 192 -1.60 -17.29 -9.30
CA GLN A 192 -1.47 -18.69 -8.87
C GLN A 192 -0.04 -19.23 -9.02
N GLU A 193 0.70 -18.75 -10.01
CA GLU A 193 2.11 -19.09 -10.18
C GLU A 193 2.94 -18.50 -9.03
N LEU A 194 2.69 -17.24 -8.66
CA LEU A 194 3.37 -16.57 -7.55
C LEU A 194 3.16 -17.35 -6.24
N ILE A 195 1.91 -17.71 -5.95
CA ILE A 195 1.54 -18.40 -4.70
C ILE A 195 2.08 -19.82 -4.64
N SER A 196 2.19 -20.48 -5.79
CA SER A 196 2.83 -21.80 -5.91
C SER A 196 4.33 -21.72 -5.62
N ALA A 197 4.99 -20.63 -6.00
CA ALA A 197 6.40 -20.39 -5.69
C ALA A 197 6.62 -19.96 -4.24
N PHE A 198 5.73 -19.12 -3.70
CA PHE A 198 5.82 -18.61 -2.33
C PHE A 198 4.42 -18.28 -1.76
N PRO A 199 4.03 -18.84 -0.59
CA PRO A 199 2.65 -18.79 -0.10
C PRO A 199 2.30 -17.46 0.62
N PHE A 200 2.31 -16.35 -0.11
CA PHE A 200 1.85 -15.05 0.39
C PHE A 200 0.38 -15.11 0.84
N GLN A 201 0.03 -14.38 1.90
CA GLN A 201 -1.35 -14.35 2.39
C GLN A 201 -2.16 -13.23 1.74
N GLU A 202 -1.50 -12.19 1.24
CA GLU A 202 -2.12 -11.06 0.59
C GLU A 202 -1.40 -10.71 -0.71
N VAL A 203 -2.13 -10.26 -1.73
CA VAL A 203 -1.59 -9.87 -3.03
C VAL A 203 -2.30 -8.61 -3.54
N HIS A 204 -1.57 -7.79 -4.28
CA HIS A 204 -2.05 -6.47 -4.70
C HIS A 204 -1.92 -6.29 -6.22
N GLY A 205 -2.95 -5.74 -6.87
CA GLY A 205 -2.83 -5.35 -8.28
C GLY A 205 -4.08 -4.74 -8.91
N THR A 206 -3.88 -4.00 -10.00
CA THR A 206 -4.96 -3.36 -10.79
C THR A 206 -5.81 -4.34 -11.60
N LYS A 207 -5.35 -5.60 -11.78
CA LYS A 207 -6.04 -6.66 -12.53
C LYS A 207 -6.08 -7.98 -11.76
N ILE A 208 -6.08 -7.91 -10.44
CA ILE A 208 -5.94 -9.08 -9.56
C ILE A 208 -7.20 -9.96 -9.49
N VAL A 209 -8.36 -9.40 -9.86
CA VAL A 209 -9.68 -10.05 -9.88
C VAL A 209 -10.34 -10.03 -11.25
#